data_AF-A0A847PF91-F1
#
_entry.id   AF-A0A847PF91-F1
#
_cell.length_a   1.000
_cell.length_b   1.000
_cell.length_c   1.000
_cell.angle_alpha   90.00
_cell.angle_beta   90.00
_cell.angle_gamma   90.00
#
_symmetry.space_group_name_H-M   'P 1'
#
loop_
_entity.id
_entity.type
_entity.pdbx_description
1 polymer ?
#
loop_
_entity_poly.entity_id
_entity_poly.type
_entity_poly.pdbx_seq_one_letter_code
_entity_poly.pdbx_strand_id
1 'polypeptide(L)'
;MKTDIQEASILSYDKLSESGEMWSHLGFEPWQHQGMQGVSRKITMKKTSFLGPVAVYYAWDYILWHHAGQHDVDYLLTRWAPLPDVVTQRFVLIGLSEPQRKVRSFCFGFRGFLEIYAYTPGEAHHKRIRDLTPAVDFAWHGPHTEPARAQCS
;
A
#
# COMPACT_ATOMS: atom_id res chain seq x y z
N MET A 1 5.76 -38.00 -10.26
CA MET A 1 6.68 -37.02 -9.67
C MET A 1 7.24 -36.16 -10.80
N LYS A 2 6.60 -35.02 -11.06
CA LYS A 2 7.16 -33.90 -11.84
C LYS A 2 6.72 -32.66 -11.08
N THR A 3 7.68 -32.09 -10.35
CA THR A 3 7.50 -30.85 -9.63
C THR A 3 7.67 -29.76 -10.67
N ASP A 4 6.55 -29.31 -11.25
CA ASP A 4 6.54 -28.10 -12.07
C ASP A 4 6.63 -26.93 -11.09
N ILE A 5 7.87 -26.57 -10.74
CA ILE A 5 8.17 -25.26 -10.16
C ILE A 5 8.02 -24.29 -11.33
N GLN A 6 6.82 -23.74 -11.45
CA GLN A 6 6.57 -22.58 -12.28
C GLN A 6 7.40 -21.45 -11.67
N GLU A 7 8.57 -21.17 -12.25
CA GLU A 7 9.31 -19.93 -12.03
C GLU A 7 8.34 -18.79 -12.35
N ALA A 8 7.66 -18.29 -11.31
CA ALA A 8 6.96 -17.03 -11.38
C ALA A 8 8.04 -16.01 -11.71
N SER A 9 8.03 -15.53 -12.96
CA SER A 9 8.84 -14.38 -13.36
C SER A 9 8.61 -13.30 -12.31
N ILE A 10 9.66 -12.99 -11.54
CA ILE A 10 9.64 -11.90 -10.58
C ILE A 10 9.48 -10.64 -11.42
N LEU A 11 8.24 -10.18 -11.60
CA LEU A 11 7.97 -8.88 -12.18
C LEU A 11 8.58 -7.89 -11.20
N SER A 12 9.72 -7.32 -11.59
CA SER A 12 10.32 -6.23 -10.82
C SER A 12 9.48 -4.98 -11.06
N TYR A 13 9.09 -4.34 -9.96
CA TYR A 13 8.40 -3.06 -9.95
C TYR A 13 9.36 -1.89 -9.68
N ASP A 14 10.67 -2.09 -9.86
CA ASP A 14 11.71 -1.08 -9.58
C ASP A 14 11.50 0.22 -10.37
N LYS A 15 10.85 0.16 -11.54
CA LYS A 15 10.45 1.34 -12.32
C LYS A 15 9.63 2.35 -11.51
N LEU A 16 8.87 1.90 -10.51
CA LEU A 16 8.12 2.80 -9.63
C LEU A 16 9.04 3.80 -8.88
N SER A 17 10.31 3.43 -8.65
CA SER A 17 11.30 4.33 -8.04
C SER A 17 11.73 5.50 -8.95
N GLU A 18 11.54 5.39 -10.26
CA GLU A 18 11.92 6.42 -11.24
C GLU A 18 10.97 7.64 -11.18
N SER A 19 9.77 7.47 -10.61
CA SER A 19 8.74 8.53 -10.51
C SER A 19 8.91 9.44 -9.27
N GLY A 20 10.15 9.68 -8.83
CA GLY A 20 10.47 10.38 -7.57
C GLY A 20 9.85 11.77 -7.42
N GLU A 21 9.82 12.57 -8.49
CA GLU A 21 9.18 13.91 -8.48
C GLU A 21 7.66 13.82 -8.26
N MET A 22 7.00 12.85 -8.91
CA MET A 22 5.57 12.61 -8.74
C MET A 22 5.26 12.19 -7.30
N TRP A 23 6.03 11.24 -6.75
CA TRP A 23 5.86 10.81 -5.36
C TRP A 23 6.01 11.98 -4.39
N SER A 24 7.06 12.78 -4.57
CA SER A 24 7.30 13.97 -3.76
C SER A 24 6.15 14.97 -3.85
N HIS A 25 5.61 15.20 -5.05
CA HIS A 25 4.44 16.07 -5.25
C HIS A 25 3.18 15.54 -4.54
N LEU A 26 3.02 14.23 -4.45
CA LEU A 26 1.93 13.56 -3.73
C LEU A 26 2.19 13.45 -2.21
N GLY A 27 3.27 14.04 -1.71
CA GLY A 27 3.67 14.05 -0.31
C GLY A 27 4.30 12.75 0.18
N PHE A 28 4.76 11.90 -0.73
CA PHE A 28 5.49 10.68 -0.43
C PHE A 28 7.00 10.94 -0.36
N GLU A 29 7.66 10.25 0.57
CA GLU A 29 9.12 10.25 0.73
C GLU A 29 9.66 8.83 0.52
N PRO A 30 10.89 8.68 -0.01
CA PRO A 30 11.55 7.39 -0.10
C PRO A 30 11.59 6.67 1.25
N TRP A 31 11.30 5.38 1.25
CA TRP A 31 11.22 4.59 2.47
C TRP A 31 11.90 3.22 2.30
N GLN A 32 12.61 2.79 3.34
CA GLN A 32 13.26 1.48 3.38
C GLN A 32 13.26 0.90 4.80
N HIS A 33 13.10 -0.41 4.93
CA HIS A 33 13.22 -1.13 6.21
C HIS A 33 13.37 -2.64 5.99
N GLN A 34 14.33 -3.28 6.65
CA GLN A 34 14.49 -4.75 6.61
C GLN A 34 14.46 -5.34 5.18
N GLY A 35 15.14 -4.67 4.23
CA GLY A 35 15.16 -5.08 2.83
C GLY A 35 13.96 -4.59 2.01
N MET A 36 12.81 -4.30 2.62
CA MET A 36 11.67 -3.68 1.93
C MET A 36 12.01 -2.26 1.47
N GLN A 37 11.55 -1.88 0.28
CA GLN A 37 11.72 -0.53 -0.26
C GLN A 37 10.46 -0.04 -0.99
N GLY A 38 10.30 1.27 -0.99
CA GLY A 38 9.17 1.93 -1.59
C GLY A 38 9.10 3.41 -1.21
N VAL A 39 7.89 3.89 -1.00
CA VAL A 39 7.64 5.24 -0.49
C VAL A 39 6.64 5.22 0.66
N SER A 40 6.69 6.25 1.51
CA SER A 40 5.73 6.42 2.59
C SER A 40 5.26 7.86 2.74
N ARG A 41 4.07 8.06 3.31
CA ARG A 41 3.56 9.39 3.66
C ARG A 41 2.69 9.36 4.91
N LYS A 42 2.63 10.49 5.60
CA LYS A 42 1.64 10.75 6.65
C LYS A 42 0.48 11.56 6.06
N ILE A 43 -0.74 11.03 6.16
CA ILE A 43 -1.96 11.76 5.81
C ILE A 43 -2.63 12.31 7.07
N THR A 44 -3.08 13.55 6.99
CA THR A 44 -3.98 14.14 7.99
C THR A 44 -5.42 13.99 7.54
N MET A 45 -6.22 13.27 8.31
CA MET A 45 -7.65 13.11 8.08
C MET A 45 -8.42 13.94 9.11
N LYS A 46 -9.34 14.78 8.62
CA LYS A 46 -10.20 15.61 9.48
C LYS A 46 -11.61 15.05 9.45
N LYS A 47 -12.15 14.67 10.60
CA LYS A 47 -13.58 14.36 10.76
C LYS A 47 -14.31 15.66 11.01
N THR A 48 -15.19 16.06 10.12
CA THR A 48 -16.06 17.22 10.29
C THR A 48 -17.48 16.78 10.64
N SER A 49 -18.19 17.62 11.39
CA SER A 49 -19.63 17.52 11.61
C SER A 49 -20.30 18.84 11.25
N PHE A 50 -21.63 18.87 11.30
CA PHE A 50 -22.41 20.10 11.09
C PHE A 50 -22.01 21.24 12.05
N LEU A 51 -21.45 20.93 13.23
CA LEU A 51 -21.00 21.90 14.24
C LEU A 51 -19.49 22.22 14.15
N GLY A 52 -18.79 21.76 13.12
CA GLY A 52 -17.36 22.00 12.91
C GLY A 52 -16.48 20.74 13.01
N PRO A 53 -15.14 20.91 12.99
CA PRO A 53 -14.18 19.80 13.09
C PRO A 53 -14.32 19.07 14.43
N VAL A 54 -14.54 17.75 14.38
CA VAL A 54 -14.75 16.89 15.55
C VAL A 54 -13.45 16.23 16.00
N ALA A 55 -12.62 15.81 15.04
CA ALA A 55 -11.35 15.13 15.34
C ALA A 55 -10.37 15.26 14.17
N VAL A 56 -9.09 15.29 14.50
CA VAL A 56 -7.99 15.11 13.55
C VAL A 56 -7.33 13.77 13.87
N TYR A 57 -7.18 12.94 12.85
CA TYR A 57 -6.52 11.64 12.98
C TYR A 57 -5.52 11.47 11.83
N TYR A 58 -4.45 10.73 12.09
CA TYR A 58 -3.42 10.49 11.09
C TYR A 58 -3.52 9.07 10.56
N ALA A 59 -3.24 8.92 9.26
CA ALA A 59 -2.92 7.65 8.64
C ALA A 59 -1.47 7.69 8.14
N TRP A 60 -0.83 6.53 8.10
CA TRP A 60 0.47 6.36 7.48
C TRP A 60 0.37 5.38 6.33
N ASP A 61 0.74 5.80 5.14
CA ASP A 61 0.70 4.96 3.96
C ASP A 61 2.11 4.55 3.58
N TYR A 62 2.26 3.29 3.17
CA TYR A 62 3.46 2.71 2.60
C TYR A 62 3.08 2.03 1.29
N ILE A 63 3.77 2.36 0.20
CA ILE A 63 3.65 1.68 -1.09
C ILE A 63 4.99 0.99 -1.32
N LEU A 64 5.00 -0.34 -1.36
CA LEU A 64 6.22 -1.15 -1.42
C LEU A 64 6.30 -1.90 -2.75
N TRP A 65 7.38 -1.72 -3.48
CA TRP A 65 7.65 -2.40 -4.75
C TRP A 65 8.88 -3.31 -4.72
N HIS A 66 9.63 -3.27 -3.62
CA HIS A 66 10.64 -4.25 -3.31
C HIS A 66 10.29 -4.90 -1.96
N HIS A 67 9.99 -6.21 -1.98
CA HIS A 67 9.63 -7.01 -0.80
C HIS A 67 9.78 -8.51 -1.08
N ALA A 68 10.00 -9.31 -0.05
CA ALA A 68 10.11 -10.77 -0.07
C ALA A 68 8.74 -11.48 0.02
N GLY A 69 7.70 -10.90 -0.60
CA GLY A 69 6.35 -11.46 -0.64
C GLY A 69 5.77 -11.76 0.76
N GLN A 70 5.30 -13.01 0.96
CA GLN A 70 4.63 -13.42 2.20
C GLN A 70 5.54 -13.34 3.43
N HIS A 71 6.86 -13.47 3.28
CA HIS A 71 7.81 -13.31 4.39
C HIS A 71 7.69 -11.94 5.06
N ASP A 72 7.66 -10.88 4.25
CA ASP A 72 7.55 -9.51 4.74
C ASP A 72 6.15 -9.22 5.27
N VAL A 73 5.10 -9.81 4.67
CA VAL A 73 3.73 -9.73 5.22
C VAL A 73 3.68 -10.31 6.64
N ASP A 74 4.31 -11.46 6.87
CA ASP A 74 4.34 -12.09 8.19
C ASP A 74 5.17 -11.28 9.18
N TYR A 75 6.30 -10.72 8.73
CA TYR A 75 7.08 -9.78 9.52
C TYR A 75 6.24 -8.57 9.94
N LEU A 76 5.54 -7.93 9.01
CA LEU A 76 4.71 -6.76 9.29
C LEU A 76 3.60 -7.10 10.30
N LEU A 77 2.93 -8.24 10.15
CA LEU A 77 1.87 -8.67 11.05
C LEU A 77 2.36 -9.12 12.43
N THR A 78 3.60 -9.56 12.56
CA THR A 78 4.11 -10.06 13.85
C THR A 78 4.94 -9.01 14.59
N ARG A 79 5.73 -8.21 13.87
CA ARG A 79 6.77 -7.34 14.45
C ARG A 79 6.55 -5.85 14.26
N TRP A 80 5.75 -5.41 13.28
CA TRP A 80 5.55 -3.97 13.06
C TRP A 80 4.94 -3.31 14.29
N ALA A 81 5.34 -2.07 14.60
CA ALA A 81 4.92 -1.37 15.81
C ALA A 81 3.84 -0.31 15.50
N PRO A 82 2.96 0.03 16.46
CA PRO A 82 2.07 1.18 16.33
C PRO A 82 2.85 2.49 16.38
N LEU A 83 2.47 3.46 15.54
CA LEU A 83 2.97 4.84 15.59
C LEU A 83 2.09 5.72 16.49
N PRO A 84 2.66 6.69 17.23
CA PRO A 84 1.89 7.65 18.01
C PRO A 84 0.93 8.45 17.12
N ASP A 85 -0.30 8.66 17.61
CA ASP A 85 -1.37 9.43 16.96
C ASP A 85 -1.82 8.93 15.57
N VAL A 86 -1.32 7.78 15.12
CA VAL A 86 -1.69 7.16 13.85
C VAL A 86 -2.78 6.13 14.10
N VAL A 87 -3.94 6.35 13.50
CA VAL A 87 -5.10 5.45 13.61
C VAL A 87 -4.93 4.24 12.70
N THR A 88 -4.32 4.42 11.53
CA THR A 88 -4.10 3.33 10.57
C THR A 88 -2.74 3.45 9.90
N GLN A 89 -2.00 2.36 9.86
CA GLN A 89 -0.81 2.18 9.04
C GLN A 89 -1.18 1.23 7.89
N ARG A 90 -1.19 1.72 6.64
CA ARG A 90 -1.57 0.96 5.44
C ARG A 90 -0.32 0.63 4.63
N PHE A 91 -0.08 -0.65 4.40
CA PHE A 91 0.94 -1.15 3.48
C PHE A 91 0.26 -1.65 2.21
N VAL A 92 0.72 -1.19 1.06
CA VAL A 92 0.32 -1.70 -0.26
C VAL A 92 1.54 -2.35 -0.88
N LEU A 93 1.51 -3.67 -1.04
CA LEU A 93 2.60 -4.46 -1.62
C LEU A 93 2.29 -4.70 -3.10
N ILE A 94 3.16 -4.17 -3.96
CA ILE A 94 2.98 -4.17 -5.40
C ILE A 94 3.43 -5.51 -5.98
N GLY A 95 2.55 -6.17 -6.73
CA GLY A 95 2.83 -7.46 -7.38
C GLY A 95 2.67 -8.68 -6.47
N LEU A 96 2.17 -8.51 -5.25
CA LEU A 96 1.77 -9.63 -4.40
C LEU A 96 0.47 -10.23 -4.95
N SER A 97 0.41 -11.54 -5.19
CA SER A 97 -0.77 -12.18 -5.80
C SER A 97 -1.94 -12.36 -4.82
N GLU A 98 -1.68 -12.76 -3.58
CA GLU A 98 -2.69 -12.91 -2.51
C GLU A 98 -1.97 -12.86 -1.14
N PRO A 99 -2.67 -12.55 -0.03
CA PRO A 99 -4.09 -12.21 0.06
C PRO A 99 -4.40 -10.72 -0.22
N GLN A 100 -5.56 -10.42 -0.81
CA GLN A 100 -5.99 -9.04 -1.13
C GLN A 100 -5.97 -8.07 0.07
N ARG A 101 -6.23 -8.56 1.30
CA ARG A 101 -6.20 -7.73 2.52
C ARG A 101 -5.90 -8.57 3.77
N LYS A 102 -4.97 -8.09 4.60
CA LYS A 102 -4.69 -8.57 5.96
C LYS A 102 -4.77 -7.41 6.96
N VAL A 103 -5.26 -7.66 8.16
CA VAL A 103 -5.46 -6.62 9.19
C VAL A 103 -5.01 -7.13 10.55
N ARG A 104 -4.35 -6.27 11.32
CA ARG A 104 -4.04 -6.49 12.73
C ARG A 104 -4.35 -5.23 13.54
N SER A 105 -5.04 -5.37 14.66
CA SER A 105 -5.21 -4.29 15.62
C SER A 105 -4.02 -4.20 16.59
N PHE A 106 -3.58 -2.99 16.93
CA PHE A 106 -2.61 -2.76 17.98
C PHE A 106 -3.32 -2.53 19.32
N CYS A 107 -2.94 -3.29 20.36
CA CYS A 107 -3.53 -3.19 21.69
C CYS A 107 -5.08 -3.19 21.63
N PHE A 108 -5.67 -4.23 21.04
CA PHE A 108 -7.13 -4.34 20.83
C PHE A 108 -7.77 -3.15 20.07
N GLY A 109 -6.98 -2.38 19.32
CA GLY A 109 -7.43 -1.22 18.54
C GLY A 109 -7.18 0.13 19.21
N PHE A 110 -6.80 0.17 20.49
CA PHE A 110 -6.51 1.43 21.20
C PHE A 110 -5.28 2.16 20.67
N ARG A 111 -4.40 1.46 19.94
CA ARG A 111 -3.21 2.05 19.29
C ARG A 111 -3.28 1.97 17.76
N GLY A 112 -4.50 1.95 17.23
CA GLY A 112 -4.75 1.91 15.79
C GLY A 112 -4.63 0.52 15.17
N PHE A 113 -4.52 0.50 13.85
CA PHE A 113 -4.53 -0.71 13.03
C PHE A 113 -3.36 -0.74 12.05
N LEU A 114 -2.88 -1.95 11.78
CA LEU A 114 -2.06 -2.27 10.62
C LEU A 114 -2.96 -2.91 9.57
N GLU A 115 -2.93 -2.39 8.35
CA GLU A 115 -3.59 -2.98 7.20
C GLU A 115 -2.56 -3.23 6.11
N ILE A 116 -2.61 -4.41 5.50
CA ILE A 116 -1.73 -4.82 4.42
C ILE A 116 -2.60 -5.20 3.24
N TYR A 117 -2.28 -4.70 2.06
CA TYR A 117 -3.00 -4.91 0.82
C TYR A 117 -2.04 -5.45 -0.24
N ALA A 118 -2.49 -6.46 -0.97
CA ALA A 118 -1.88 -6.86 -2.22
C ALA A 118 -2.45 -5.99 -3.35
N TYR A 119 -1.60 -5.49 -4.25
CA TYR A 119 -2.06 -4.75 -5.42
C TYR A 119 -1.15 -5.00 -6.64
N THR A 120 -1.74 -5.28 -7.79
CA THR A 120 -1.05 -5.33 -9.07
C THR A 120 -1.53 -4.15 -9.91
N PRO A 121 -0.64 -3.31 -10.49
CA PRO A 121 -1.06 -2.18 -11.31
C PRO A 121 -1.97 -2.62 -12.47
N GLY A 122 -3.08 -1.89 -12.66
CA GLY A 122 -4.08 -2.22 -13.69
C GLY A 122 -5.07 -3.34 -13.33
N GLU A 123 -4.92 -4.01 -12.19
CA GLU A 123 -5.85 -5.06 -11.74
C GLU A 123 -6.90 -4.55 -10.74
N ALA A 124 -7.84 -5.43 -10.38
CA ALA A 124 -8.83 -5.14 -9.35
C ALA A 124 -8.15 -4.91 -7.99
N HIS A 125 -8.65 -3.92 -7.24
CA HIS A 125 -8.10 -3.53 -5.95
C HIS A 125 -9.16 -3.48 -4.86
N HIS A 126 -8.72 -3.58 -3.61
CA HIS A 126 -9.60 -3.42 -2.46
C HIS A 126 -10.02 -1.94 -2.31
N LYS A 127 -11.31 -1.69 -2.06
CA LYS A 127 -11.90 -0.33 -1.95
C LYS A 127 -11.21 0.64 -0.98
N ARG A 128 -10.49 0.13 0.02
CA ARG A 128 -9.76 0.93 1.04
C ARG A 128 -8.42 1.51 0.55
N ILE A 129 -7.94 1.09 -0.61
CA ILE A 129 -6.70 1.61 -1.23
C ILE A 129 -6.97 2.33 -2.56
N ARG A 130 -8.25 2.58 -2.89
CA ARG A 130 -8.65 3.28 -4.13
C ARG A 130 -7.99 4.66 -4.28
N ASP A 131 -7.63 5.30 -3.16
CA ASP A 131 -6.91 6.58 -3.15
C ASP A 131 -5.42 6.46 -3.49
N LEU A 132 -4.84 5.26 -3.42
CA LEU A 132 -3.42 5.00 -3.64
C LEU A 132 -3.14 4.40 -5.01
N THR A 133 -4.06 3.57 -5.54
CA THR A 133 -3.84 2.86 -6.80
C THR A 133 -3.61 3.76 -8.02
N PRO A 134 -4.27 4.93 -8.20
CA PRO A 134 -4.04 5.75 -9.39
C PRO A 134 -2.61 6.27 -9.50
N ALA A 135 -1.96 6.57 -8.36
CA ALA A 135 -0.58 7.01 -8.34
C ALA A 135 0.38 5.87 -8.72
N VAL A 136 0.10 4.65 -8.25
CA VAL A 136 0.84 3.45 -8.63
C VAL A 136 0.68 3.16 -10.13
N ASP A 137 -0.54 3.18 -10.64
CA ASP A 137 -0.82 2.93 -12.06
C ASP A 137 -0.15 3.95 -12.96
N PHE A 138 -0.21 5.23 -12.58
CA PHE A 138 0.47 6.30 -13.31
C PHE A 138 1.99 6.11 -13.32
N ALA A 139 2.61 5.81 -12.17
CA ALA A 139 4.05 5.56 -12.09
C ALA A 139 4.46 4.31 -12.88
N TRP A 140 3.61 3.29 -12.94
CA TRP A 140 3.90 2.04 -13.65
C TRP A 140 3.79 2.19 -15.16
N HIS A 141 2.69 2.77 -15.65
CA HIS A 141 2.35 2.79 -17.07
C HIS A 141 2.66 4.13 -17.76
N GLY A 142 2.78 5.23 -17.02
CA GLY A 142 2.92 6.59 -17.56
C GLY A 142 1.58 7.25 -17.91
N PRO A 143 1.60 8.47 -18.48
CA PRO A 143 0.42 9.31 -18.71
C PRO A 143 -0.60 8.77 -19.72
N HIS A 144 -0.30 7.65 -20.39
CA HIS A 144 -1.17 7.02 -21.39
C HIS A 144 -1.65 5.65 -20.91
N THR A 145 -2.56 5.65 -19.94
CA THR A 145 -3.25 4.42 -19.54
C THR A 145 -4.71 4.74 -19.32
N GLU A 146 -5.54 4.37 -20.30
CA GLU A 146 -6.99 4.34 -20.07
C GLU A 146 -7.27 3.35 -18.93
N PRO A 147 -8.09 3.72 -17.93
CA PRO A 147 -8.48 2.77 -16.91
C PRO A 147 -9.21 1.60 -17.58
N ALA A 148 -8.84 0.37 -17.21
CA ALA A 148 -9.57 -0.82 -17.62
C ALA A 148 -11.06 -0.61 -17.32
N ARG A 149 -11.86 -0.47 -18.38
CA ARG A 149 -13.32 -0.33 -18.26
C ARG A 149 -13.80 -1.53 -17.45
N ALA A 150 -14.42 -1.25 -16.30
CA ALA A 150 -15.14 -2.25 -15.55
C ALA A 150 -16.18 -2.89 -16.49
N GLN A 151 -15.91 -4.12 -16.93
CA GLN A 151 -16.90 -4.93 -17.60
C GLN A 151 -17.88 -5.41 -16.52
N CYS A 152 -18.99 -4.69 -16.38
CA CYS A 152 -20.19 -5.25 -15.80
C CYS A 152 -20.79 -6.21 -16.84
N SER A 153 -20.80 -7.50 -16.54
CA SER A 153 -21.69 -8.49 -17.16
C SER A 153 -22.04 -9.52 -16.10
#